data_AF-A0A9J6G4L0-F1
#
_entry.id   AF-A0A9J6G4L0-F1
#
_cell.length_a   1.000
_cell.length_b   1.000
_cell.length_c   1.000
_cell.angle_alpha   90.00
_cell.angle_beta   90.00
_cell.angle_gamma   90.00
#
_symmetry.space_group_name_H-M   'P 1'
#
loop_
_entity.id
_entity.type
_entity.pdbx_description
1 polymer ?
#
loop_
_entity_poly.entity_id
_entity_poly.type
_entity_poly.pdbx_seq_one_letter_code
_entity_poly.pdbx_strand_id
1 'polypeptide(L)'
;MTADKTQVLAHRGYRSKSSNSDGAVVFSAVADGATKNQVFLCYWGSWSHYRDGAGKFSVDNIDASLCTHLVYAFAKLDNGVIAAFDPYLDLKDNYGLGMYEKVNQLKVAHPHLKTLLAIGGWNEGSVKYSQMASTPAGRQRFAQSVVAFLDKYGFDGLDFDWEYPAARGGVPQDKENFVLLLQELRSVLEPKGRLLTAAVSADR
;
A
#
# COMPACT_ATOMS: atom_id res chain seq x y z
N MET A 1 24.57 -13.23 26.28
CA MET A 1 25.46 -14.30 25.77
C MET A 1 24.61 -15.55 25.73
N THR A 2 24.34 -16.29 24.66
CA THR A 2 24.72 -16.42 23.23
C THR A 2 23.91 -17.68 22.82
N ALA A 3 23.38 -17.93 21.63
CA ALA A 3 23.31 -17.26 20.36
C ALA A 3 22.17 -17.93 19.56
N ASP A 4 21.64 -17.15 18.63
CA ASP A 4 21.04 -17.49 17.34
C ASP A 4 21.27 -18.94 16.83
N LYS A 5 20.18 -19.60 16.41
CA LYS A 5 20.19 -20.68 15.43
C LYS A 5 19.10 -20.47 14.39
N THR A 6 19.39 -19.55 13.48
CA THR A 6 18.98 -19.56 12.08
C THR A 6 19.06 -20.99 11.53
N GLN A 7 17.92 -21.62 11.28
CA GLN A 7 17.88 -22.86 10.49
C GLN A 7 17.77 -22.53 9.01
N VAL A 8 18.85 -22.85 8.31
CA VAL A 8 18.95 -22.92 6.86
C VAL A 8 18.05 -24.06 6.37
N LEU A 9 16.97 -23.73 5.65
CA LEU A 9 16.15 -24.70 4.93
C LEU A 9 16.92 -25.21 3.70
N ALA A 10 17.59 -26.35 3.85
CA ALA A 10 18.10 -27.14 2.74
C ALA A 10 16.99 -28.07 2.25
N HIS A 11 16.45 -27.83 1.05
CA HIS A 11 15.47 -28.70 0.42
C HIS A 11 16.13 -30.04 0.01
N ARG A 12 15.92 -31.09 0.80
CA ARG A 12 16.08 -32.49 0.37
C ARG A 12 14.71 -33.03 -0.05
N GLY A 13 14.51 -33.24 -1.35
CA GLY A 13 13.34 -33.95 -1.85
C GLY A 13 13.31 -35.38 -1.32
N TYR A 14 12.25 -35.73 -0.59
CA TYR A 14 12.03 -37.08 -0.08
C TYR A 14 11.16 -37.84 -1.09
N ARG A 15 11.70 -38.90 -1.72
CA ARG A 15 10.91 -39.87 -2.49
C ARG A 15 10.48 -40.98 -1.54
N SER A 16 9.20 -41.08 -1.21
CA SER A 16 8.65 -42.32 -0.65
C SER A 16 8.23 -43.24 -1.80
N LYS A 17 8.66 -44.50 -1.77
CA LYS A 17 8.13 -45.58 -2.62
C LYS A 17 7.16 -46.37 -1.76
N SER A 18 5.91 -46.51 -2.19
CA SER A 18 5.06 -47.63 -1.77
C SER A 18 4.72 -48.46 -3.01
N SER A 19 4.84 -49.78 -2.89
CA SER A 19 4.51 -50.74 -3.95
C SER A 19 3.18 -51.38 -3.62
N ASN A 20 2.28 -51.45 -4.61
CA ASN A 20 1.14 -52.38 -4.57
C ASN A 20 1.23 -53.31 -5.79
N SER A 21 0.69 -54.53 -5.65
CA SER A 21 1.01 -55.74 -6.42
C SER A 21 0.47 -55.84 -7.85
N ASP A 22 -0.02 -54.75 -8.44
CA ASP A 22 -0.44 -54.72 -9.85
C ASP A 22 0.41 -53.68 -10.57
N GLY A 23 1.18 -54.09 -11.58
CA GLY A 23 2.27 -53.36 -12.23
C GLY A 23 1.91 -52.07 -13.00
N ALA A 24 0.97 -51.28 -12.52
CA ALA A 24 0.71 -49.92 -13.00
C ALA A 24 1.39 -48.91 -12.07
N VAL A 25 2.43 -48.22 -12.59
CA VAL A 25 2.99 -47.05 -11.92
C VAL A 25 1.99 -45.90 -12.08
N VAL A 26 1.16 -45.68 -11.08
CA VAL A 26 0.29 -44.49 -11.02
C VAL A 26 1.16 -43.32 -10.59
N PHE A 27 1.57 -42.49 -11.55
CA PHE A 27 2.09 -41.16 -11.26
C PHE A 27 0.91 -40.26 -10.90
N SER A 28 0.50 -40.25 -9.63
CA SER A 28 -0.28 -39.13 -9.11
C SER A 28 0.69 -37.96 -8.95
N ALA A 29 0.73 -37.09 -9.96
CA ALA A 29 1.22 -35.74 -9.75
C ALA A 29 0.19 -35.07 -8.84
N VAL A 30 0.42 -35.09 -7.53
CA VAL A 30 -0.12 -34.03 -6.69
C VAL A 30 0.57 -32.79 -7.21
N ALA A 31 -0.16 -31.99 -7.99
CA ALA A 31 0.24 -30.63 -8.25
C ALA A 31 0.13 -29.90 -6.90
N ASP A 32 1.13 -30.05 -6.04
CA ASP A 32 1.49 -29.02 -5.06
C ASP A 32 2.07 -27.86 -5.86
N GLY A 33 1.17 -27.16 -6.55
CA GLY A 33 1.45 -26.25 -7.64
C GLY A 33 0.71 -24.93 -7.45
N ALA A 34 0.87 -24.31 -6.29
CA ALA A 34 0.57 -22.89 -6.10
C ALA A 34 1.47 -22.28 -5.02
N THR A 35 2.80 -22.41 -5.15
CA THR A 35 3.72 -21.57 -4.39
C THR A 35 3.88 -20.21 -5.07
N LYS A 36 3.01 -19.25 -4.74
CA LYS A 36 3.31 -17.81 -4.53
C LYS A 36 2.01 -17.00 -4.45
N ASN A 37 1.69 -16.49 -3.25
CA ASN A 37 0.80 -15.32 -3.10
C ASN A 37 1.51 -14.09 -3.69
N GLN A 38 1.60 -14.02 -5.02
CA GLN A 38 2.24 -12.91 -5.70
C GLN A 38 1.35 -11.66 -5.58
N VAL A 39 1.92 -10.59 -5.04
CA VAL A 39 1.25 -9.30 -4.93
C VAL A 39 1.39 -8.57 -6.27
N PHE A 40 0.26 -8.30 -6.91
CA PHE A 40 0.13 -7.32 -7.99
C PHE A 40 -0.44 -6.03 -7.40
N LEU A 41 0.43 -5.03 -7.24
CA LEU A 41 0.12 -3.70 -6.70
C LEU A 41 -0.03 -2.72 -7.86
N CYS A 42 -1.24 -2.20 -8.07
CA CYS A 42 -1.57 -1.31 -9.18
C CYS A 42 -1.80 0.11 -8.66
N TYR A 43 -1.11 1.10 -9.20
CA TYR A 43 -1.42 2.51 -8.92
C TYR A 43 -2.43 3.04 -9.93
N TRP A 44 -3.48 3.68 -9.42
CA TRP A 44 -4.34 4.54 -10.22
C TRP A 44 -4.10 6.01 -9.84
N GLY A 45 -3.49 6.75 -10.77
CA GLY A 45 -3.33 8.19 -10.62
C GLY A 45 -4.63 8.92 -10.93
N SER A 46 -5.22 9.57 -9.93
CA SER A 46 -6.55 10.20 -10.00
C SER A 46 -6.66 11.27 -11.09
N TRP A 47 -5.55 11.95 -11.41
CA TRP A 47 -5.49 12.93 -12.51
C TRP A 47 -5.79 12.31 -13.89
N SER A 48 -5.70 10.99 -14.05
CA SER A 48 -6.10 10.32 -15.29
C SER A 48 -7.60 10.42 -15.58
N HIS A 49 -8.43 10.71 -14.57
CA HIS A 49 -9.85 11.01 -14.73
C HIS A 49 -10.10 12.21 -15.67
N TYR A 50 -9.19 13.18 -15.65
CA TYR A 50 -9.30 14.44 -16.39
C TYR A 50 -8.65 14.40 -17.77
N ARG A 51 -8.07 13.27 -18.18
CA ARG A 51 -7.53 13.13 -19.54
C ARG A 51 -8.66 13.10 -20.57
N ASP A 52 -8.34 13.51 -21.80
CA ASP A 52 -9.27 13.52 -22.92
C ASP A 52 -9.13 12.29 -23.83
N GLY A 53 -10.17 12.03 -24.62
CA GLY A 53 -10.19 10.99 -25.64
C GLY A 53 -9.87 9.60 -25.09
N ALA A 54 -9.07 8.83 -25.83
CA ALA A 54 -8.67 7.48 -25.44
C ALA A 54 -7.77 7.42 -24.20
N GLY A 55 -7.24 8.57 -23.74
CA GLY A 55 -6.44 8.64 -22.52
C GLY A 55 -7.26 8.78 -21.24
N LYS A 56 -8.57 9.05 -21.35
CA LYS A 56 -9.47 9.19 -20.20
C LYS A 56 -9.59 7.87 -19.45
N PHE A 57 -9.27 7.88 -18.17
CA PHE A 57 -9.29 6.68 -17.34
C PHE A 57 -9.76 7.00 -15.92
N SER A 58 -10.96 6.54 -15.58
CA SER A 58 -11.59 6.70 -14.27
C SER A 58 -11.64 5.38 -13.51
N VAL A 59 -12.12 5.39 -12.28
CA VAL A 59 -12.34 4.18 -11.47
C VAL A 59 -13.22 3.16 -12.22
N ASP A 60 -14.21 3.64 -12.96
CA ASP A 60 -15.14 2.81 -13.74
C ASP A 60 -14.44 2.03 -14.88
N ASN A 61 -13.19 2.37 -15.22
CA ASN A 61 -12.39 1.69 -16.23
C ASN A 61 -11.42 0.65 -15.65
N ILE A 62 -11.33 0.54 -14.32
CA ILE A 62 -10.40 -0.39 -13.66
C ILE A 62 -10.99 -1.80 -13.70
N ASP A 63 -10.28 -2.72 -14.38
CA ASP A 63 -10.49 -4.15 -14.16
C ASP A 63 -9.77 -4.59 -12.89
N ALA A 64 -10.52 -4.63 -11.79
CA ALA A 64 -9.99 -4.98 -10.47
C ALA A 64 -9.54 -6.45 -10.36
N SER A 65 -9.87 -7.33 -11.32
CA SER A 65 -9.38 -8.70 -11.33
C SER A 65 -7.89 -8.82 -11.65
N LEU A 66 -7.30 -7.78 -12.23
CA LEU A 66 -5.88 -7.74 -12.60
C LEU A 66 -4.95 -7.45 -11.40
N CYS A 67 -5.50 -6.96 -10.29
CA CYS A 67 -4.74 -6.43 -9.17
C CYS A 67 -5.11 -7.16 -7.89
N THR A 68 -4.11 -7.48 -7.07
CA THR A 68 -4.35 -7.93 -5.68
C THR A 68 -4.55 -6.74 -4.75
N HIS A 69 -3.86 -5.63 -5.06
CA HIS A 69 -3.88 -4.40 -4.30
C HIS A 69 -3.99 -3.22 -5.27
N LEU A 70 -4.91 -2.30 -5.01
CA LEU A 70 -5.13 -1.09 -5.79
C LEU A 70 -4.81 0.13 -4.93
N VAL A 71 -3.88 0.96 -5.40
CA VAL A 71 -3.43 2.17 -4.72
C VAL A 71 -4.05 3.39 -5.39
N TYR A 72 -4.84 4.16 -4.63
CA TYR A 72 -5.35 5.45 -5.05
C TYR A 72 -4.25 6.51 -4.87
N ALA A 73 -3.81 7.12 -5.96
CA ALA A 73 -2.81 8.19 -5.96
C ALA A 73 -3.46 9.53 -6.34
N PHE A 74 -3.52 10.54 -5.49
CA PHE A 74 -2.95 10.64 -4.13
C PHE A 74 -3.90 11.39 -3.18
N ALA A 75 -3.65 11.27 -1.88
CA ALA A 75 -3.97 12.27 -0.87
C ALA A 75 -2.80 13.24 -0.69
N LYS A 76 -3.01 14.33 0.06
CA LYS A 76 -1.96 15.32 0.38
C LYS A 76 -1.74 15.49 1.87
N LEU A 77 -0.59 16.05 2.20
CA LEU A 77 -0.32 16.61 3.53
C LEU A 77 -0.74 18.08 3.57
N ASP A 78 -1.68 18.41 4.45
CA ASP A 78 -2.11 19.77 4.74
C ASP A 78 -2.07 20.02 6.25
N ASN A 79 -1.38 21.08 6.67
CA ASN A 79 -1.27 21.45 8.10
C ASN A 79 -0.86 20.29 9.03
N GLY A 80 0.04 19.43 8.56
CA GLY A 80 0.57 18.28 9.31
C GLY A 80 -0.39 17.09 9.44
N VAL A 81 -1.51 17.08 8.71
CA VAL A 81 -2.48 15.99 8.67
C VAL A 81 -2.79 15.57 7.25
N ILE A 82 -3.28 14.35 7.06
CA ILE A 82 -3.75 13.88 5.75
C ILE A 82 -5.02 14.64 5.32
N ALA A 83 -5.11 14.99 4.05
CA ALA A 83 -6.27 15.62 3.43
C ALA A 83 -6.50 15.11 2.00
N ALA A 84 -7.72 15.29 1.49
CA ALA A 84 -8.02 15.00 0.09
C ALA A 84 -7.21 15.91 -0.85
N PHE A 85 -6.68 15.36 -1.93
CA PHE A 85 -5.85 16.11 -2.85
C PHE A 85 -6.72 17.04 -3.70
N ASP A 86 -7.75 16.47 -4.31
CA ASP A 86 -8.78 17.11 -5.11
C ASP A 86 -10.16 16.82 -4.50
N PRO A 87 -10.67 17.68 -3.59
CA PRO A 87 -11.94 17.44 -2.91
C PRO A 87 -13.14 17.22 -3.84
N TYR A 88 -13.14 17.83 -5.03
CA TYR A 88 -14.24 17.66 -5.99
C TYR A 88 -14.25 16.24 -6.59
N LEU A 89 -13.08 15.70 -6.92
CA LEU A 89 -12.98 14.33 -7.42
C LEU A 89 -13.10 13.28 -6.31
N ASP A 90 -12.37 13.52 -5.21
CA ASP A 90 -12.11 12.54 -4.17
C ASP A 90 -13.33 12.31 -3.26
N LEU A 91 -14.04 13.37 -2.90
CA LEU A 91 -15.09 13.37 -1.86
C LEU A 91 -16.50 13.39 -2.49
N LYS A 92 -17.52 12.99 -1.71
CA LYS A 92 -18.94 13.15 -2.08
C LYS A 92 -19.55 14.47 -1.61
N ASP A 93 -18.89 15.14 -0.68
CA ASP A 93 -19.32 16.43 -0.15
C ASP A 93 -19.40 17.46 -1.28
N ASN A 94 -20.35 18.40 -1.21
CA ASN A 94 -20.49 19.51 -2.16
C ASN A 94 -20.58 19.07 -3.64
N TYR A 95 -21.39 18.05 -3.94
CA TYR A 95 -21.58 17.49 -5.29
C TYR A 95 -20.32 16.85 -5.89
N GLY A 96 -19.34 16.50 -5.05
CA GLY A 96 -18.14 15.80 -5.49
C GLY A 96 -18.43 14.39 -6.01
N LEU A 97 -17.49 13.86 -6.78
CA LEU A 97 -17.64 12.62 -7.55
C LEU A 97 -17.41 11.35 -6.71
N GLY A 98 -16.87 11.48 -5.49
CA GLY A 98 -16.74 10.41 -4.52
C GLY A 98 -15.81 9.27 -4.93
N MET A 99 -14.69 9.57 -5.59
CA MET A 99 -13.79 8.54 -6.12
C MET A 99 -13.17 7.66 -5.03
N TYR A 100 -12.95 8.17 -3.81
CA TYR A 100 -12.51 7.32 -2.70
C TYR A 100 -13.52 6.20 -2.40
N GLU A 101 -14.81 6.53 -2.34
CA GLU A 101 -15.85 5.52 -2.11
C GLU A 101 -15.98 4.58 -3.30
N LYS A 102 -15.90 5.08 -4.54
CA LYS A 102 -15.97 4.25 -5.76
C LYS A 102 -14.84 3.22 -5.83
N VAL A 103 -13.61 3.61 -5.52
CA VAL A 103 -12.48 2.66 -5.46
C VAL A 103 -12.73 1.58 -4.42
N ASN A 104 -13.22 1.95 -3.24
CA ASN A 104 -13.52 0.99 -2.18
C ASN A 104 -14.73 0.09 -2.51
N GLN A 105 -15.67 0.54 -3.32
CA GLN A 105 -16.81 -0.26 -3.79
C GLN A 105 -16.40 -1.39 -4.74
N LEU A 106 -15.24 -1.30 -5.43
CA LEU A 106 -14.72 -2.40 -6.24
C LEU A 106 -14.55 -3.69 -5.43
N LYS A 107 -14.31 -3.58 -4.12
CA LYS A 107 -14.19 -4.73 -3.21
C LYS A 107 -15.48 -5.55 -3.09
N VAL A 108 -16.65 -5.00 -3.42
CA VAL A 108 -17.92 -5.74 -3.40
C VAL A 108 -17.91 -6.85 -4.44
N ALA A 109 -17.44 -6.56 -5.65
CA ALA A 109 -17.29 -7.55 -6.72
C ALA A 109 -15.98 -8.36 -6.60
N HIS A 110 -14.95 -7.78 -5.96
CA HIS A 110 -13.62 -8.37 -5.80
C HIS A 110 -13.22 -8.42 -4.32
N PRO A 111 -13.79 -9.33 -3.50
CA PRO A 111 -13.59 -9.34 -2.04
C PRO A 111 -12.15 -9.64 -1.59
N HIS A 112 -11.31 -10.13 -2.49
CA HIS A 112 -9.88 -10.35 -2.24
C HIS A 112 -9.03 -9.07 -2.46
N LEU A 113 -9.56 -8.07 -3.18
CA LEU A 113 -8.86 -6.82 -3.47
C LEU A 113 -8.62 -6.05 -2.17
N LYS A 114 -7.40 -5.54 -2.01
CA LYS A 114 -7.06 -4.54 -0.99
C LYS A 114 -6.93 -3.17 -1.62
N THR A 115 -7.51 -2.16 -0.99
CA THR A 115 -7.40 -0.77 -1.45
C THR A 115 -6.51 0.02 -0.52
N LEU A 116 -5.50 0.70 -1.05
CA LEU A 116 -4.61 1.58 -0.29
C LEU A 116 -4.79 3.02 -0.79
N LEU A 117 -4.58 3.98 0.11
CA LEU A 117 -4.48 5.39 -0.24
C LEU A 117 -3.02 5.80 -0.19
N ALA A 118 -2.47 6.25 -1.32
CA ALA A 118 -1.14 6.85 -1.35
C ALA A 118 -1.20 8.32 -0.93
N ILE A 119 -0.24 8.77 -0.14
CA ILE A 119 -0.02 10.19 0.19
C ILE A 119 1.41 10.58 -0.18
N GLY A 120 1.57 11.74 -0.82
CA GLY A 120 2.87 12.24 -1.27
C GLY A 120 2.96 12.32 -2.78
N GLY A 121 3.99 11.70 -3.34
CA GLY A 121 4.35 11.80 -4.75
C GLY A 121 5.05 13.10 -5.10
N TRP A 122 5.66 13.13 -6.28
CA TRP A 122 6.52 14.23 -6.74
C TRP A 122 5.96 15.64 -6.51
N ASN A 123 4.70 15.90 -6.86
CA ASN A 123 4.10 17.24 -6.84
C ASN A 123 3.86 17.80 -5.43
N GLU A 124 3.82 16.96 -4.41
CA GLU A 124 3.64 17.40 -3.02
C GLU A 124 4.91 18.05 -2.44
N GLY A 125 6.07 17.78 -3.02
CA GLY A 125 7.37 18.22 -2.49
C GLY A 125 7.74 17.52 -1.17
N SER A 126 8.90 17.90 -0.59
CA SER A 126 9.47 17.21 0.59
C SER A 126 9.47 18.04 1.87
N VAL A 127 9.56 19.38 1.77
CA VAL A 127 9.72 20.28 2.93
C VAL A 127 8.65 20.06 4.01
N LYS A 128 7.38 19.95 3.62
CA LYS A 128 6.27 19.77 4.57
C LYS A 128 6.28 18.40 5.25
N TYR A 129 6.77 17.37 4.57
CA TYR A 129 6.93 16.03 5.16
C TYR A 129 8.08 16.01 6.16
N SER A 130 9.22 16.64 5.81
CA SER A 130 10.35 16.84 6.73
C SER A 130 9.91 17.56 8.00
N GLN A 131 9.16 18.66 7.87
CA GLN A 131 8.63 19.40 9.02
C GLN A 131 7.68 18.56 9.88
N MET A 132 6.72 17.84 9.28
CA MET A 132 5.79 16.98 10.02
C MET A 132 6.53 15.86 10.76
N ALA A 133 7.51 15.22 10.11
CA ALA A 133 8.24 14.10 10.68
C ALA A 133 9.23 14.52 11.79
N SER A 134 9.63 15.80 11.82
CA SER A 134 10.72 16.31 12.68
C SER A 134 10.47 16.22 14.19
N THR A 135 9.22 16.09 14.63
CA THR A 135 8.88 16.04 16.06
C THR A 135 7.99 14.84 16.39
N PRO A 136 8.11 14.25 17.60
CA PRO A 136 7.21 13.18 18.03
C PRO A 136 5.73 13.58 17.95
N ALA A 137 5.39 14.81 18.36
CA ALA A 137 4.03 15.31 18.32
C ALA A 137 3.49 15.45 16.88
N GLY A 138 4.32 15.89 15.93
CA GLY A 138 3.97 15.98 14.51
C GLY A 138 3.67 14.61 13.91
N ARG A 139 4.55 13.62 14.17
CA ARG A 139 4.36 12.24 13.72
C ARG A 139 3.10 11.61 14.30
N GLN A 140 2.88 11.75 15.61
CA GLN A 140 1.70 11.22 16.28
C GLN A 140 0.41 11.85 15.73
N ARG A 141 0.38 13.18 15.58
CA ARG A 141 -0.77 13.89 15.00
C ARG A 141 -1.08 13.41 13.60
N PHE A 142 -0.06 13.29 12.76
CA PHE A 142 -0.23 12.79 11.39
C PHE A 142 -0.74 11.34 11.39
N ALA A 143 -0.11 10.44 12.14
CA ALA A 143 -0.51 9.03 12.19
C ALA A 143 -1.96 8.83 12.66
N GLN A 144 -2.41 9.60 13.67
CA GLN A 144 -3.81 9.57 14.10
C GLN A 144 -4.75 10.12 13.03
N SER A 145 -4.35 11.17 12.31
CA SER A 145 -5.14 11.68 11.19
C SER A 145 -5.27 10.67 10.05
N VAL A 146 -4.22 9.89 9.77
CA VAL A 146 -4.25 8.80 8.79
C VAL A 146 -5.29 7.77 9.17
N VAL A 147 -5.26 7.27 10.41
CA VAL A 147 -6.25 6.28 10.88
C VAL A 147 -7.67 6.78 10.69
N ALA A 148 -7.96 8.01 11.13
CA ALA A 148 -9.28 8.61 11.00
C ALA A 148 -9.70 8.74 9.52
N PHE A 149 -8.78 9.09 8.63
CA PHE A 149 -9.05 9.26 7.20
C PHE A 149 -9.31 7.91 6.51
N LEU A 150 -8.49 6.90 6.77
CA LEU A 150 -8.68 5.56 6.21
C LEU A 150 -9.99 4.93 6.70
N ASP A 151 -10.34 5.12 7.97
CA ASP A 151 -11.62 4.65 8.51
C ASP A 151 -12.81 5.37 7.88
N LYS A 152 -12.72 6.69 7.70
CA LYS A 152 -13.79 7.49 7.08
C LYS A 152 -14.10 7.03 5.66
N TYR A 153 -13.08 6.69 4.86
CA TYR A 153 -13.27 6.38 3.44
C TYR A 153 -13.15 4.89 3.10
N GLY A 154 -12.86 4.03 4.08
CA GLY A 154 -12.92 2.57 3.93
C GLY A 154 -11.69 1.89 3.32
N PHE A 155 -10.53 2.57 3.31
CA PHE A 155 -9.28 2.04 2.77
C PHE A 155 -8.64 0.98 3.68
N ASP A 156 -8.08 -0.07 3.10
CA ASP A 156 -7.41 -1.17 3.81
C ASP A 156 -5.99 -0.83 4.27
N GLY A 157 -5.42 0.30 3.82
CA GLY A 157 -4.10 0.72 4.25
C GLY A 157 -3.64 2.07 3.70
N LEU A 158 -2.47 2.49 4.17
CA LEU A 158 -1.73 3.65 3.67
C LEU A 158 -0.56 3.17 2.82
N ASP A 159 -0.35 3.83 1.69
CA ASP A 159 0.91 3.83 0.98
C ASP A 159 1.62 5.18 1.17
N PHE A 160 2.85 5.17 1.69
CA PHE A 160 3.57 6.40 2.05
C PHE A 160 4.66 6.70 1.02
N ASP A 161 4.43 7.72 0.20
CA ASP A 161 5.28 8.09 -0.95
C ASP A 161 5.96 9.45 -0.71
N TRP A 162 6.79 9.54 0.32
CA TRP A 162 7.60 10.72 0.58
C TRP A 162 8.82 10.71 -0.35
N GLU A 163 8.83 11.63 -1.31
CA GLU A 163 9.95 11.83 -2.26
C GLU A 163 10.76 13.11 -1.95
N TYR A 164 11.91 13.06 -1.29
CA TYR A 164 12.46 11.94 -0.52
C TYR A 164 12.97 12.47 0.83
N PRO A 165 12.99 11.64 1.89
CA PRO A 165 13.70 11.96 3.12
C PRO A 165 15.13 12.45 2.83
N ALA A 166 15.52 13.60 3.40
CA ALA A 166 16.82 14.25 3.22
C ALA A 166 17.11 14.77 1.80
N ALA A 167 16.10 14.86 0.94
CA ALA A 167 16.20 15.46 -0.39
C ALA A 167 15.06 16.44 -0.65
N ARG A 168 15.15 17.19 -1.76
CA ARG A 168 14.10 18.10 -2.26
C ARG A 168 13.63 19.14 -1.21
N GLY A 169 14.57 19.63 -0.41
CA GLY A 169 14.32 20.59 0.68
C GLY A 169 14.17 19.96 2.07
N GLY A 170 14.36 18.64 2.19
CA GLY A 170 14.51 17.94 3.47
C GLY A 170 15.87 18.17 4.14
N VAL A 171 16.02 17.62 5.35
CA VAL A 171 17.24 17.71 6.18
C VAL A 171 17.82 16.32 6.45
N PRO A 172 19.13 16.18 6.79
CA PRO A 172 19.74 14.87 7.03
C PRO A 172 19.03 14.00 8.08
N GLN A 173 18.43 14.63 9.10
CA GLN A 173 17.66 13.98 10.17
C GLN A 173 16.40 13.28 9.66
N ASP A 174 15.92 13.61 8.45
CA ASP A 174 14.77 12.97 7.84
C ASP A 174 14.94 11.45 7.72
N LYS A 175 16.17 10.94 7.59
CA LYS A 175 16.42 9.49 7.55
C LYS A 175 15.94 8.81 8.83
N GLU A 176 16.31 9.36 9.99
CA GLU A 176 15.87 8.84 11.29
C GLU A 176 14.38 9.15 11.53
N ASN A 177 13.96 10.38 11.23
CA ASN A 177 12.57 10.79 11.40
C ASN A 177 11.60 9.97 10.55
N PHE A 178 12.00 9.54 9.36
CA PHE A 178 11.22 8.65 8.50
C PHE A 178 11.01 7.29 9.16
N VAL A 179 12.07 6.70 9.73
CA VAL A 179 11.95 5.43 10.48
C VAL A 179 11.01 5.58 11.67
N LEU A 180 11.18 6.65 12.47
CA LEU A 180 10.32 6.94 13.62
C LEU A 180 8.86 7.18 13.20
N LEU A 181 8.64 7.80 12.03
CA LEU A 181 7.31 8.02 11.46
C LEU A 181 6.66 6.72 11.02
N LEU A 182 7.40 5.83 10.34
CA LEU A 182 6.88 4.52 9.97
C LEU A 182 6.55 3.66 11.20
N GLN A 183 7.34 3.76 12.27
CA GLN A 183 7.04 3.11 13.56
C GLN A 183 5.75 3.65 14.18
N GLU A 184 5.56 4.96 14.19
CA GLU A 184 4.34 5.61 14.70
C GLU A 184 3.11 5.21 13.87
N LEU A 185 3.22 5.24 12.53
CA LEU A 185 2.15 4.79 11.62
C LEU A 185 1.80 3.32 11.85
N ARG A 186 2.81 2.46 11.96
CA ARG A 186 2.59 1.03 12.21
C ARG A 186 1.86 0.80 13.53
N SER A 187 2.24 1.51 14.61
CA SER A 187 1.66 1.32 15.93
C SER A 187 0.15 1.60 15.98
N VAL A 188 -0.35 2.49 15.11
CA VAL A 188 -1.77 2.86 15.03
C VAL A 188 -2.54 2.09 13.95
N LEU A 189 -1.87 1.61 12.89
CA LEU A 189 -2.48 0.88 11.77
C LEU A 189 -2.60 -0.63 12.03
N GLU A 190 -1.56 -1.25 12.60
CA GLU A 190 -1.49 -2.70 12.82
C GLU A 190 -2.63 -3.23 13.74
N PRO A 191 -2.98 -2.56 14.86
CA PRO A 191 -4.12 -2.98 15.70
C PRO A 191 -5.47 -2.94 14.98
N LYS A 192 -5.58 -2.17 13.89
CA LYS A 192 -6.78 -2.10 13.05
C LYS A 192 -6.73 -3.06 11.85
N GLY A 193 -5.67 -3.87 11.74
CA GLY A 193 -5.46 -4.75 10.59
C GLY A 193 -5.23 -4.01 9.28
N ARG A 194 -4.78 -2.75 9.33
CA ARG A 194 -4.52 -1.92 8.14
C ARG A 194 -3.09 -2.13 7.64
N LEU A 195 -2.92 -2.11 6.32
CA LEU A 195 -1.62 -2.19 5.67
C LEU A 195 -0.87 -0.86 5.77
N LEU A 196 0.45 -0.95 5.88
CA LEU A 196 1.38 0.16 5.70
C LEU A 196 2.42 -0.24 4.66
N THR A 197 2.43 0.46 3.52
CA THR A 197 3.43 0.31 2.45
C THR A 197 4.13 1.64 2.22
N ALA A 198 5.23 1.62 1.46
CA ALA A 198 5.93 2.83 1.05
C ALA A 198 6.51 2.63 -0.34
N ALA A 199 6.40 3.67 -1.17
CA ALA A 199 7.20 3.81 -2.38
C ALA A 199 8.57 4.40 -2.00
N VAL A 200 9.65 3.78 -2.49
CA VAL A 200 11.02 4.14 -2.14
C VAL A 200 11.86 4.28 -3.39
N SER A 201 12.88 5.14 -3.35
CA SER A 201 13.83 5.27 -4.47
C SER A 201 14.55 3.95 -4.73
N ALA A 202 14.84 3.69 -6.01
CA ALA A 202 15.70 2.59 -6.44
C ALA A 202 17.20 2.92 -6.33
N ASP A 203 17.53 4.18 -6.03
CA ASP A 203 18.90 4.68 -5.97
C ASP A 203 19.62 4.13 -4.73
N ARG A 204 20.90 3.78 -4.89
CA ARG A 204 21.76 3.21 -3.83
C ARG A 204 22.47 4.28 -3.02
#